data_AF-A0A7S3WXE7-F1
#
_entry.id   AF-A0A7S3WXE7-F1
#
_cell.length_a   1.000
_cell.length_b   1.000
_cell.length_c   1.000
_cell.angle_alpha   90.00
_cell.angle_beta   90.00
_cell.angle_gamma   90.00
#
_symmetry.space_group_name_H-M   'P 1'
#
loop_
_entity.id
_entity.type
_entity.pdbx_description
1 polymer ?
#
loop_
_entity_poly.entity_id
_entity_poly.type
_entity_poly.pdbx_seq_one_letter_code
_entity_poly.pdbx_strand_id
1 'polypeptide(L)'
;EAWEGEGAMPSLPAEWRGVPLYVASERHGRGLDLDVGYVLLPAPPATPAGYLHLAGRCGRQGKPGTVVSLATHQQAPRLAAYSRLLGLRLERLGGDGRSPEEPASAGS
;
A
#
# COMPACT_ATOMS: atom_id res chain seq x y z
N GLU A 1 1.01 -15.17 -12.65
CA GLU A 1 2.04 -16.13 -12.22
C GLU A 1 3.15 -15.36 -11.53
N ALA A 2 3.60 -15.80 -10.34
CA ALA A 2 4.70 -15.15 -9.62
C ALA A 2 6.03 -15.61 -10.22
N TRP A 3 6.98 -14.69 -10.42
CA TRP A 3 8.30 -14.99 -10.94
C TRP A 3 9.19 -15.67 -9.89
N GLU A 4 9.81 -16.80 -10.23
CA GLU A 4 10.61 -17.66 -9.33
C GLU A 4 12.09 -17.80 -9.77
N GLY A 5 12.63 -16.92 -10.63
CA GLY A 5 13.96 -17.08 -11.24
C GLY A 5 15.10 -16.29 -10.57
N GLU A 6 16.36 -16.70 -10.82
CA GLU A 6 17.56 -15.84 -10.66
C GLU A 6 17.88 -15.14 -11.98
N GLY A 7 17.97 -13.81 -11.98
CA GLY A 7 18.24 -12.99 -13.17
C GLY A 7 17.72 -11.55 -13.04
N ALA A 8 18.05 -10.70 -14.02
CA ALA A 8 17.47 -9.35 -14.11
C ALA A 8 15.94 -9.45 -14.20
N MET A 9 15.25 -8.71 -13.35
CA MET A 9 13.79 -8.74 -13.27
C MET A 9 13.18 -8.31 -14.61
N PRO A 10 12.20 -9.05 -15.16
CA PRO A 10 11.61 -8.69 -16.44
C PRO A 10 10.92 -7.34 -16.34
N SER A 11 11.10 -6.49 -17.35
CA SER A 11 10.29 -5.29 -17.53
C SER A 11 8.80 -5.66 -17.56
N LEU A 12 7.93 -4.72 -17.19
CA LEU A 12 6.48 -4.93 -17.24
C LEU A 12 6.05 -5.53 -18.60
N PRO A 13 5.18 -6.55 -18.61
CA PRO A 13 4.64 -7.09 -19.84
C PRO A 13 4.00 -6.00 -20.71
N ALA A 14 4.04 -6.15 -22.04
CA ALA A 14 3.58 -5.11 -22.95
C ALA A 14 2.10 -4.78 -22.74
N GLU A 15 1.30 -5.77 -22.38
CA GLU A 15 -0.13 -5.65 -22.11
C GLU A 15 -0.46 -4.91 -20.80
N TRP A 16 0.54 -4.69 -19.93
CA TRP A 16 0.40 -3.89 -18.72
C TRP A 16 0.69 -2.42 -18.96
N ARG A 17 1.28 -2.05 -20.11
CA ARG A 17 1.62 -0.66 -20.42
C ARG A 17 0.35 0.17 -20.62
N GLY A 18 0.29 1.33 -19.99
CA GLY A 18 -0.87 2.24 -20.07
C GLY A 18 -2.06 1.80 -19.22
N VAL A 19 -1.95 0.72 -18.44
CA VAL A 19 -2.97 0.34 -17.46
C VAL A 19 -2.90 1.30 -16.26
N PRO A 20 -4.02 1.95 -15.88
CA PRO A 20 -4.00 2.97 -14.82
C PRO A 20 -3.99 2.39 -13.41
N LEU A 21 -4.35 1.11 -13.24
CA LEU A 21 -4.53 0.47 -11.94
C LEU A 21 -4.02 -0.97 -11.95
N TYR A 22 -3.15 -1.29 -10.99
CA TYR A 22 -2.68 -2.65 -10.73
C TYR A 22 -3.17 -3.10 -9.36
N VAL A 23 -3.66 -4.34 -9.28
CA VAL A 23 -4.08 -4.97 -8.03
C VAL A 23 -3.30 -6.26 -7.85
N ALA A 24 -2.56 -6.36 -6.75
CA ALA A 24 -1.76 -7.53 -6.41
C ALA A 24 -1.74 -7.76 -4.90
N SER A 25 -1.56 -9.01 -4.48
CA SER A 25 -1.23 -9.28 -3.08
C SER A 25 0.24 -9.00 -2.80
N GLU A 26 0.60 -8.82 -1.53
CA GLU A 26 1.99 -8.49 -1.13
C GLU A 26 3.00 -9.46 -1.74
N ARG A 27 2.71 -10.76 -1.74
CA ARG A 27 3.59 -11.80 -2.32
C ARG A 27 3.82 -11.59 -3.82
N HIS A 28 2.77 -11.31 -4.57
CA HIS A 28 2.82 -11.18 -6.03
C HIS A 28 3.31 -9.80 -6.50
N GLY A 29 3.21 -8.78 -5.64
CA GLY A 29 3.77 -7.45 -5.89
C GLY A 29 5.28 -7.35 -5.64
N ARG A 30 5.93 -8.41 -5.15
CA ARG A 30 7.40 -8.44 -5.00
C ARG A 30 8.05 -8.62 -6.36
N GLY A 31 9.15 -7.90 -6.57
CA GLY A 31 9.90 -7.95 -7.82
C GLY A 31 9.31 -7.21 -9.02
N LEU A 32 8.06 -6.73 -8.95
CA LEU A 32 7.50 -5.90 -10.02
C LEU A 32 8.16 -4.51 -10.02
N ASP A 33 8.93 -4.19 -11.05
CA ASP A 33 9.48 -2.85 -11.26
C ASP A 33 8.41 -1.91 -11.83
N LEU A 34 7.50 -1.49 -10.93
CA LEU A 34 6.47 -0.52 -11.19
C LEU A 34 6.96 0.85 -10.69
N ASP A 35 6.95 1.84 -11.58
CA ASP A 35 7.12 3.25 -11.24
C ASP A 35 5.74 3.91 -11.22
N VAL A 36 5.07 3.87 -10.07
CA VAL A 36 3.72 4.40 -9.88
C VAL A 36 3.73 5.66 -9.03
N GLY A 37 2.86 6.62 -9.35
CA GLY A 37 2.70 7.83 -8.53
C GLY A 37 1.99 7.57 -7.19
N TYR A 38 1.22 6.49 -7.10
CA TYR A 38 0.37 6.19 -5.96
C TYR A 38 0.43 4.71 -5.57
N VAL A 39 0.43 4.45 -4.27
CA VAL A 39 0.27 3.12 -3.69
C VAL A 39 -0.90 3.16 -2.71
N LEU A 40 -1.89 2.29 -2.91
CA LEU A 40 -3.02 2.14 -1.98
C LEU A 40 -2.88 0.82 -1.22
N LEU A 41 -2.82 0.89 0.11
CA LEU A 41 -2.83 -0.26 1.00
C LEU A 41 -4.22 -0.40 1.62
N PRO A 42 -5.01 -1.43 1.28
CA PRO A 42 -6.36 -1.59 1.81
C PRO A 42 -6.37 -1.97 3.31
N ALA A 43 -5.24 -2.47 3.82
CA ALA A 43 -5.01 -2.70 5.24
C ALA A 43 -3.50 -2.58 5.53
N PRO A 44 -3.11 -2.30 6.79
CA PRO A 44 -1.70 -2.29 7.15
C PRO A 44 -1.11 -3.71 7.05
N PRO A 45 0.06 -3.89 6.40
CA PRO A 45 0.72 -5.18 6.31
C PRO A 45 1.14 -5.69 7.69
N ALA A 46 1.47 -6.98 7.78
CA ALA A 46 1.79 -7.63 9.04
C ALA A 46 3.07 -7.09 9.70
N THR A 47 3.98 -6.51 8.93
CA THR A 47 5.27 -6.02 9.43
C THR A 47 5.60 -4.61 8.91
N PRO A 48 6.44 -3.85 9.64
CA PRO A 48 6.97 -2.57 9.17
C PRO A 48 7.82 -2.70 7.90
N ALA A 49 8.62 -3.77 7.79
CA ALA A 49 9.41 -4.03 6.58
C ALA A 49 8.51 -4.27 5.36
N GLY A 50 7.41 -5.01 5.52
CA GLY A 50 6.41 -5.18 4.47
C GLY A 50 5.79 -3.85 4.03
N TYR A 51 5.54 -2.94 4.99
CA TYR A 51 5.07 -1.59 4.67
C TYR A 51 6.06 -0.84 3.77
N LEU A 52 7.35 -0.80 4.13
CA LEU A 52 8.36 -0.14 3.30
C LEU A 52 8.49 -0.78 1.91
N HIS A 53 8.46 -2.11 1.82
CA HIS A 53 8.54 -2.82 0.55
C HIS A 53 7.39 -2.47 -0.41
N LEU A 54 6.17 -2.35 0.12
CA LEU A 54 5.01 -1.97 -0.67
C LEU A 54 5.02 -0.47 -1.01
N ALA A 55 5.34 0.39 -0.02
CA ALA A 55 5.46 1.83 -0.19
C ALA A 55 6.52 2.23 -1.23
N GLY A 56 7.63 1.50 -1.29
CA GLY A 56 8.75 1.74 -2.20
C GLY A 56 8.47 1.55 -3.69
N ARG A 57 7.21 1.25 -4.08
CA ARG A 57 6.74 1.24 -5.48
C ARG A 57 6.45 2.65 -6.02
N CYS A 58 6.37 3.65 -5.15
CA CYS A 58 6.30 5.05 -5.54
C CYS A 58 7.50 5.84 -4.98
N GLY A 59 7.68 7.08 -5.42
CA GLY A 59 8.69 7.97 -4.84
C GLY A 59 10.13 7.64 -5.22
N ARG A 60 10.36 6.87 -6.30
CA ARG A 60 11.69 6.41 -6.69
C ARG A 60 12.47 7.51 -7.40
N GLN A 61 13.79 7.51 -7.22
CA GLN A 61 14.71 8.46 -7.87
C GLN A 61 14.34 9.94 -7.62
N GLY A 62 13.81 10.25 -6.42
CA GLY A 62 13.42 11.61 -6.06
C GLY A 62 12.12 12.12 -6.72
N LYS A 63 11.43 11.27 -7.49
CA LYS A 63 10.09 11.58 -8.00
C LYS A 63 9.10 11.69 -6.83
N PRO A 64 8.03 12.51 -6.94
CA PRO A 64 6.97 12.50 -5.95
C PRO A 64 6.22 11.16 -5.97
N GLY A 65 5.72 10.74 -4.81
CA GLY A 65 4.90 9.55 -4.66
C GLY A 65 4.04 9.65 -3.41
N THR A 66 2.83 9.09 -3.46
CA THR A 66 1.90 9.10 -2.33
C THR A 66 1.50 7.68 -1.96
N VAL A 67 1.65 7.35 -0.68
CA VAL A 67 1.14 6.09 -0.12
C VAL A 67 -0.09 6.39 0.71
N VAL A 68 -1.23 5.83 0.32
CA VAL A 68 -2.48 5.91 1.07
C VAL A 68 -2.70 4.57 1.75
N SER A 69 -2.83 4.58 3.08
CA SER A 69 -3.08 3.38 3.87
C SER A 69 -4.44 3.47 4.53
N LEU A 70 -5.33 2.54 4.21
CA LEU A 70 -6.59 2.36 4.89
C LEU A 70 -6.36 1.52 6.14
N ALA A 71 -7.02 1.89 7.24
CA ALA A 71 -6.97 1.17 8.49
C ALA A 71 -8.28 1.36 9.25
N THR A 72 -8.76 0.28 9.87
CA THR A 72 -9.81 0.39 10.88
C THR A 72 -9.28 1.07 12.15
N HIS A 73 -10.17 1.47 13.05
CA HIS A 73 -9.79 2.03 14.35
C HIS A 73 -8.87 1.09 15.15
N GLN A 74 -9.11 -0.23 15.07
CA GLN A 74 -8.27 -1.24 15.72
C GLN A 74 -6.89 -1.39 15.07
N GLN A 75 -6.76 -1.06 13.78
CA GLN A 75 -5.51 -1.16 13.03
C GLN A 75 -4.68 0.13 13.08
N ALA A 76 -5.28 1.28 13.39
CA ALA A 76 -4.59 2.57 13.46
C ALA A 76 -3.36 2.58 14.40
N PRO A 77 -3.37 1.92 15.58
CA PRO A 77 -2.18 1.84 16.44
C PRO A 77 -0.98 1.15 15.76
N ARG A 78 -1.23 0.17 14.89
CA ARG A 78 -0.17 -0.50 14.11
C ARG A 78 0.50 0.47 13.14
N LEU A 79 -0.28 1.27 12.41
CA LEU A 79 0.28 2.31 11.52
C LEU A 79 1.07 3.37 12.31
N ALA A 80 0.59 3.77 13.48
CA ALA A 80 1.32 4.70 14.35
C ALA A 80 2.66 4.10 14.83
N ALA A 81 2.70 2.81 15.14
CA ALA A 81 3.95 2.11 15.48
C ALA A 81 4.91 2.08 14.28
N TYR A 82 4.41 1.83 13.07
CA TYR A 82 5.24 1.84 11.85
C TYR A 82 5.80 3.23 11.57
N SER A 83 4.97 4.27 11.67
CA SER A 83 5.40 5.66 11.52
C SER A 83 6.58 6.00 12.43
N ARG A 84 6.50 5.64 13.72
CA ARG A 84 7.58 5.88 14.68
C ARG A 84 8.84 5.08 14.37
N LEU A 85 8.70 3.78 14.10
CA LEU A 85 9.84 2.90 13.86
C LEU A 85 10.58 3.25 12.57
N LEU A 86 9.84 3.63 11.52
CA LEU A 86 10.37 3.90 10.19
C LEU A 86 10.72 5.37 9.97
N GLY A 87 10.46 6.24 10.95
CA GLY A 87 10.65 7.69 10.82
C GLY A 87 9.73 8.35 9.78
N LEU A 88 8.58 7.74 9.49
CA LEU A 88 7.62 8.25 8.50
C LEU A 88 6.66 9.25 9.15
N ARG A 89 6.33 10.32 8.44
CA ARG A 89 5.21 11.19 8.79
C ARG A 89 3.95 10.67 8.12
N LEU A 90 3.00 10.16 8.90
CA LEU A 90 1.69 9.78 8.40
C LEU A 90 0.70 10.90 8.66
N GLU A 91 0.00 11.32 7.62
CA GLU A 91 -1.08 12.31 7.69
C GLU A 91 -2.42 11.57 7.59
N ARG A 92 -3.39 11.96 8.42
CA ARG A 92 -4.74 11.40 8.35
C ARG A 92 -5.53 12.13 7.27
N LEU A 93 -5.96 11.39 6.24
CA LEU A 93 -6.73 11.94 5.13
C LEU A 93 -8.23 11.78 5.40
N GLY A 94 -8.93 12.89 5.71
CA GLY A 94 -10.39 12.92 5.91
C GLY A 94 -10.87 12.41 7.28
N GLY A 95 -11.81 13.14 7.89
CA GLY A 95 -12.50 12.77 9.14
C GLY A 95 -11.97 13.46 10.40
N ASP A 96 -12.87 14.13 11.11
CA ASP A 96 -12.76 14.63 12.49
C ASP A 96 -12.59 13.51 13.55
N GLY A 97 -12.44 12.25 13.12
CA GLY A 97 -12.31 11.08 13.98
C GLY A 97 -13.60 10.30 14.18
N ARG A 98 -14.72 10.66 13.53
CA ARG A 98 -15.94 9.84 13.54
C ARG A 98 -15.75 8.56 12.72
N SER A 99 -16.01 7.42 13.37
CA SER A 99 -16.25 6.15 12.69
C SER A 99 -17.41 6.32 11.70
N PRO A 100 -17.39 5.69 10.51
CA PRO A 100 -18.61 5.55 9.72
C PRO A 100 -19.66 4.88 10.61
N GLU A 101 -20.82 5.52 10.73
CA GLU A 101 -21.95 5.02 11.51
C GLU A 101 -22.25 3.60 10.99
N GLU A 102 -22.16 2.61 11.88
CA GLU A 102 -22.45 1.22 11.56
C GLU A 102 -23.86 1.20 10.94
N PRO A 103 -24.05 0.67 9.71
CA PRO A 103 -25.37 0.67 9.10
C PRO A 103 -26.30 -0.06 10.06
N ALA A 104 -27.29 0.66 10.59
CA ALA A 104 -28.22 0.18 11.60
C ALA A 104 -28.66 -1.23 11.22
N SER A 105 -28.38 -2.20 12.10
CA SER A 105 -28.77 -3.59 11.92
C SER A 105 -30.23 -3.61 11.50
N ALA A 106 -30.51 -4.07 10.27
CA ALA A 106 -31.87 -4.31 9.83
C ALA A 106 -32.47 -5.29 10.85
N GLY A 107 -33.42 -4.77 11.63
CA GLY A 107 -34.06 -5.49 12.72
C GLY A 107 -34.67 -6.80 12.23
N SER A 108 -34.62 -7.79 13.12
CA SER A 108 -35.29 -9.09 13.01
C SER A 108 -36.78 -8.97 12.74
#